data_AF-A0A2D0KUN0-F1
#
_entry.id   AF-A0A2D0KUN0-F1
#
_cell.length_a   1.000
_cell.length_b   1.000
_cell.length_c   1.000
_cell.angle_alpha   90.00
_cell.angle_beta   90.00
_cell.angle_gamma   90.00
#
_symmetry.space_group_name_H-M   'P 1'
#
loop_
_entity.id
_entity.type
_entity.pdbx_description
1 polymer ?
#
loop_
_entity_poly.entity_id
_entity_poly.type
_entity_poly.pdbx_seq_one_letter_code
_entity_poly.pdbx_strand_id
1 'polypeptide(L)'
;MWINGELYRLEPGDAVGFPAGTGICHTVINNTESEVSLLVVGEKSKPENKIWYPLNQEYQKTRSDEWDSPPEQIFGNHNGQPDKNS
;
A
#
# COMPACT_ATOMS: atom_id res chain seq x y z
N MET A 1 -5.12 -0.25 8.35
CA MET A 1 -4.63 0.31 7.07
C MET A 1 -3.30 0.98 7.32
N TRP A 2 -2.27 0.62 6.56
CA TRP A 2 -0.99 1.30 6.59
C TRP A 2 -0.90 2.23 5.39
N ILE A 3 -0.58 3.51 5.60
CA ILE A 3 -0.44 4.52 4.55
C ILE A 3 0.84 5.31 4.83
N ASN A 4 1.82 5.24 3.93
CA ASN A 4 3.09 5.95 4.02
C ASN A 4 3.71 5.91 5.44
N GLY A 5 3.84 4.74 6.05
CA GLY A 5 4.51 4.60 7.35
C GLY A 5 3.62 4.87 8.58
N GLU A 6 2.34 5.18 8.40
CA GLU A 6 1.39 5.44 9.49
C GLU A 6 0.25 4.41 9.52
N LEU A 7 -0.24 4.07 10.71
CA LEU A 7 -1.34 3.12 10.90
C LEU A 7 -2.66 3.83 11.19
N TYR A 8 -3.69 3.45 10.42
CA TYR A 8 -5.06 3.88 10.58
C TYR A 8 -5.94 2.66 10.90
N ARG A 9 -6.61 2.68 12.04
CA ARG A 9 -7.56 1.63 12.43
C ARG A 9 -8.79 1.74 11.53
N LEU A 10 -9.23 0.60 10.98
CA LEU A 10 -10.48 0.49 10.23
C LEU A 10 -11.49 -0.37 10.98
N GLU A 11 -12.76 -0.12 10.76
CA GLU A 11 -13.90 -0.90 11.22
C GLU A 11 -14.91 -1.19 10.09
N PRO A 12 -15.84 -2.14 10.27
CA PRO A 12 -16.85 -2.43 9.27
C PRO A 12 -17.67 -1.19 8.90
N GLY A 13 -17.68 -0.83 7.62
CA GLY A 13 -18.34 0.38 7.10
C GLY A 13 -17.36 1.45 6.63
N ASP A 14 -16.10 1.40 7.05
CA ASP A 14 -15.07 2.32 6.57
C ASP A 14 -14.72 2.09 5.10
N ALA A 15 -14.38 3.20 4.42
CA ALA A 15 -13.89 3.19 3.06
C ALA A 15 -12.59 4.01 2.96
N VAL A 16 -11.65 3.50 2.18
CA VAL A 16 -10.36 4.17 1.90
C VAL A 16 -10.14 4.16 0.39
N GLY A 17 -9.80 5.31 -0.18
CA GLY A 17 -9.53 5.48 -1.60
C GLY A 17 -8.12 6.01 -1.84
N PHE A 18 -7.50 5.54 -2.91
CA PHE A 18 -6.15 5.93 -3.30
C PHE A 18 -6.16 6.52 -4.72
N PRO A 19 -6.20 7.85 -4.87
CA PRO A 19 -6.13 8.47 -6.18
C PRO A 19 -4.81 8.12 -6.88
N ALA A 20 -4.91 7.68 -8.14
CA ALA A 20 -3.74 7.39 -8.97
C ALA A 20 -2.88 8.65 -9.17
N GLY A 21 -1.58 8.46 -9.40
CA GLY A 21 -0.67 9.59 -9.64
C GLY A 21 -0.16 10.28 -8.37
N THR A 22 -0.66 9.93 -7.18
CA THR A 22 -0.27 10.60 -5.92
C THR A 22 1.04 10.11 -5.33
N GLY A 23 1.49 8.90 -5.68
CA GLY A 23 2.65 8.26 -5.06
C GLY A 23 2.37 7.63 -3.69
N ILE A 24 1.14 7.75 -3.16
CA ILE A 24 0.76 7.16 -1.87
C ILE A 24 0.97 5.64 -1.90
N CYS A 25 1.76 5.16 -0.96
CA CYS A 25 2.01 3.74 -0.73
C CYS A 25 1.11 3.25 0.41
N HIS A 26 0.49 2.10 0.23
CA HIS A 26 -0.40 1.53 1.23
C HIS A 26 -0.30 0.02 1.29
N THR A 27 -0.68 -0.55 2.44
CA THR A 27 -0.93 -1.98 2.58
C THR A 27 -1.98 -2.22 3.65
N VAL A 28 -2.70 -3.32 3.54
CA VAL A 28 -3.64 -3.76 4.57
C VAL A 28 -2.91 -4.70 5.51
N ILE A 29 -2.98 -4.40 6.80
CA ILE A 29 -2.40 -5.21 7.87
C ILE A 29 -3.54 -5.68 8.77
N ASN A 30 -3.68 -7.00 8.93
CA ASN A 30 -4.58 -7.58 9.92
C ASN A 30 -3.81 -7.91 11.21
N ASN A 31 -3.75 -6.94 12.14
CA ASN A 31 -3.21 -7.15 13.49
C ASN A 31 -4.28 -7.61 14.49
N THR A 32 -5.35 -8.28 14.03
CA THR A 32 -6.39 -8.84 14.91
C THR A 32 -6.26 -10.36 15.02
N GLU A 33 -7.00 -10.96 15.95
CA GLU A 33 -7.07 -12.43 16.11
C GLU A 33 -8.14 -13.07 15.22
N SER A 34 -8.97 -12.25 14.59
CA SER A 34 -10.10 -12.67 13.76
C SER A 34 -9.81 -12.46 12.27
N GLU A 35 -10.53 -13.21 11.43
CA GLU A 35 -10.53 -12.96 9.99
C GLU A 35 -11.10 -11.57 9.68
N VAL A 36 -10.51 -10.89 8.70
CA VAL A 36 -10.97 -9.60 8.17
C VAL A 36 -11.29 -9.78 6.69
N SER A 37 -12.53 -9.46 6.31
CA SER A 37 -12.96 -9.45 4.92
C SER A 37 -13.01 -8.03 4.38
N LEU A 38 -12.46 -7.82 3.18
CA LEU A 38 -12.46 -6.53 2.49
C LEU A 38 -13.03 -6.69 1.09
N LEU A 39 -13.80 -5.69 0.65
CA LEU A 39 -14.14 -5.52 -0.76
C LEU A 39 -13.12 -4.57 -1.38
N VAL A 40 -12.31 -5.07 -2.30
CA VAL A 40 -11.33 -4.25 -3.04
C VAL A 40 -11.87 -3.98 -4.44
N VAL A 41 -12.02 -2.71 -4.78
CA VAL A 41 -12.48 -2.26 -6.09
C VAL A 41 -11.39 -1.41 -6.72
N GLY A 42 -11.03 -1.73 -7.96
CA GLY A 42 -10.01 -1.00 -8.72
C GLY A 42 -10.18 -1.21 -10.22
N GLU A 43 -9.55 -0.34 -11.00
CA GLU A 43 -9.50 -0.53 -12.44
C GLU A 43 -8.62 -1.73 -12.79
N LYS A 44 -8.94 -2.38 -13.93
CA LYS A 44 -8.06 -3.41 -14.49
C LYS A 44 -6.72 -2.76 -14.88
N SER A 45 -5.62 -3.46 -14.61
CA SER A 45 -4.28 -3.08 -15.05
C SER A 45 -4.23 -2.81 -16.56
N LYS A 46 -3.62 -1.67 -16.92
CA LYS A 46 -3.36 -1.20 -18.28
C LYS A 46 -1.85 -1.10 -18.51
N PRO A 47 -1.34 -1.25 -19.75
CA PRO A 47 0.09 -1.18 -20.05
C PRO A 47 0.79 0.12 -19.60
N GLU A 48 0.06 1.23 -19.55
CA GLU A 48 0.54 2.53 -19.09
C GLU A 48 0.57 2.69 -17.56
N ASN A 49 0.02 1.74 -16.80
CA ASN A 49 0.11 1.79 -15.34
C ASN A 49 1.54 1.51 -14.89
N LYS A 50 2.01 2.29 -13.92
CA LYS A 50 3.32 2.13 -13.30
C LYS A 50 3.18 1.95 -11.80
N ILE A 51 4.08 1.18 -11.20
CA ILE A 51 4.04 0.78 -9.78
C ILE A 51 5.35 1.13 -9.10
N TRP A 52 5.27 1.67 -7.89
CA TRP A 52 6.41 1.98 -7.04
C TRP A 52 6.35 1.19 -5.73
N TYR A 53 7.48 0.56 -5.34
CA TYR A 53 7.64 -0.18 -4.08
C TYR A 53 8.72 0.47 -3.21
N PRO A 54 8.41 1.56 -2.48
CA PRO A 54 9.39 2.35 -1.72
C PRO A 54 10.15 1.55 -0.66
N LEU A 55 9.47 0.56 -0.05
CA LEU A 55 10.04 -0.29 1.01
C LEU A 55 10.54 -1.65 0.50
N ASN A 56 10.47 -1.90 -0.81
CA ASN A 56 10.94 -3.15 -1.42
C ASN A 56 11.52 -2.92 -2.82
N GLN A 57 12.60 -2.13 -2.86
CA GLN A 57 13.26 -1.74 -4.11
C GLN A 57 13.85 -2.94 -4.87
N GLU A 58 14.26 -4.00 -4.17
CA GLU A 58 14.74 -5.23 -4.81
C GLU A 58 13.62 -5.93 -5.59
N TYR A 59 12.40 -5.99 -5.04
CA TYR A 59 11.25 -6.50 -5.80
C TYR A 59 10.87 -5.58 -6.95
N GLN A 60 10.93 -4.25 -6.76
CA GLN A 60 10.62 -3.30 -7.84
C GLN A 60 11.48 -3.55 -9.08
N LYS A 61 12.78 -3.79 -8.92
CA LYS A 61 13.71 -4.07 -10.03
C LYS A 61 13.33 -5.29 -10.88
N THR A 62 12.49 -6.19 -10.36
CA THR A 62 11.99 -7.35 -11.12
C THR A 62 10.81 -7.01 -12.03
N ARG A 63 10.27 -5.80 -11.92
CA ARG A 63 9.06 -5.36 -12.60
C ARG A 63 9.36 -4.58 -13.86
N SER A 64 8.62 -4.89 -14.93
CA SER A 64 8.69 -4.15 -16.20
C SER A 64 7.90 -2.84 -16.18
N ASP A 65 7.00 -2.69 -15.22
CA ASP A 65 6.07 -1.57 -15.04
C ASP A 65 6.48 -0.68 -13.85
N GLU A 66 7.78 -0.54 -13.60
CA GLU A 66 8.26 0.31 -12.50
C GLU A 66 7.96 1.80 -12.72
N TRP A 67 7.69 2.49 -11.62
CA TRP A 67 7.53 3.94 -11.58
C TRP A 67 8.76 4.59 -10.95
N ASP A 68 9.64 5.08 -11.82
CA ASP A 68 10.97 5.59 -11.42
C ASP A 68 10.95 6.93 -10.69
N SER A 69 9.90 7.73 -10.90
CA SER A 69 9.82 9.10 -10.39
C SER A 69 8.39 9.46 -9.98
N PRO A 70 7.85 8.83 -8.92
CA PRO A 70 6.59 9.24 -8.33
C PRO A 70 6.76 10.56 -7.56
N PRO A 71 5.66 11.29 -7.26
CA PRO A 71 5.72 12.42 -6.35
C PRO A 71 6.31 11.99 -4.99
N GLU A 72 7.12 12.87 -4.41
CA GLU A 72 7.74 12.62 -3.10
C GLU A 72 6.67 12.40 -2.02
N GLN A 73 6.87 11.40 -1.17
CA GLN A 73 5.99 11.08 -0.05
C GLN A 73 6.79 11.11 1.25
N ILE A 74 6.15 11.57 2.32
CA ILE A 74 6.70 11.51 3.68
C ILE A 74 6.30 10.17 4.30
N PHE A 75 7.28 9.41 4.81
CA PHE A 75 7.03 8.15 5.50
C PHE A 75 7.13 8.32 7.02
N GLY A 76 6.15 7.78 7.73
CA GLY A 76 6.21 7.52 9.17
C GLY A 76 7.13 6.34 9.50
N ASN A 77 7.20 5.99 10.80
CA ASN A 77 8.16 5.01 11.32
C ASN A 77 7.74 3.54 11.13
N HIS A 78 6.48 3.26 10.76
CA HIS A 78 5.99 1.90 10.65
C HIS A 78 6.45 1.24 9.34
N ASN A 79 6.99 0.02 9.41
CA ASN A 79 7.63 -0.68 8.28
C ASN A 79 6.65 -1.41 7.31
N GLY A 80 5.35 -1.36 7.61
CA GLY A 80 4.31 -1.99 6.79
C GLY A 80 4.14 -3.50 7.00
N GLN A 81 4.78 -4.08 8.02
CA GLN A 81 4.63 -5.50 8.39
C GLN A 81 3.66 -5.66 9.57
N PRO A 82 2.99 -6.83 9.71
CA PRO A 82 2.20 -7.14 10.90
C PRO A 82 3.05 -7.26 12.17
N ASP A 83 2.45 -6.96 13.33
CA ASP A 83 3.16 -6.96 14.63
C ASP A 83 3.69 -8.34 15.04
N LYS A 84 3.12 -9.42 14.48
CA LYS A 84 3.49 -10.81 14.82
C LYS A 84 4.76 -11.32 14.13
N ASN A 85 5.47 -10.47 13.38
CA ASN A 85 6.72 -10.80 12.70
C ASN A 85 7.95 -10.00 13.20
N SER A 86 7.88 -9.38 14.38
CA SER A 86 9.04 -8.78 15.07
C SER A 86 9.65 -9.68 16.12
#